data_AF-A0A5Q4ZXV1-F1
#
_entry.id   AF-A0A5Q4ZXV1-F1
#
_cell.length_a   1.000
_cell.length_b   1.000
_cell.length_c   1.000
_cell.angle_alpha   90.00
_cell.angle_beta   90.00
_cell.angle_gamma   90.00
#
_symmetry.space_group_name_H-M   'P 1'
#
loop_
_entity.id
_entity.type
_entity.pdbx_description
1 polymer ?
#
loop_
_entity_poly.entity_id
_entity_poly.type
_entity_poly.pdbx_seq_one_letter_code
_entity_poly.pdbx_strand_id
1 'polypeptide(L)'
;MFFRTIGFLVFYFPLMNANADQIEVLHWWSSEGEQRALNELRSKLELENIMWRDAVVPGSGGGIATTVLQARAIAGNPPEMAQVNGLDVKSWAKLGFLADLDSVAKNNKWRERLPKIAVDVNTYKGSFVSVPINIHRVNWLWSNKEVFNRYNLTPPETWDEFFDIAKVLKSQGVTPLAVGKDPWQLAIIFEVMALGLHGSEYYRDLLIDFDIDVITSEQTRTLFSTFRELKPYTSIKSGSLVWSVVTPLMITGEAAMQLQGDWVKGELTSQGLEPDKDYLCSAAPGTSNTFVYNMDSFILFKLRSNESEQIVKQLATTLVSSDFQSKFNQKKGSIPVLRDVDMLPFDSCSKMANQQFEYAEQNETLLPSMSDSMAVSLPFQEAMLDLIMLYFNDDTMTEEQAISQFVKIARSKRFEK
;
A
#
# COMPACT_ATOMS: atom_id res chain seq x y z
N MET A 1 72.17 -7.17 -41.63
CA MET A 1 70.75 -7.50 -41.84
C MET A 1 70.25 -8.18 -40.57
N PHE A 2 69.81 -7.40 -39.57
CA PHE A 2 69.30 -7.90 -38.29
C PHE A 2 67.81 -7.63 -38.24
N PHE A 3 66.99 -8.66 -38.38
CA PHE A 3 65.53 -8.58 -38.22
C PHE A 3 65.20 -8.59 -36.72
N ARG A 4 64.57 -7.52 -36.23
CA ARG A 4 63.91 -7.48 -34.91
C ARG A 4 62.47 -7.95 -35.10
N THR A 5 62.16 -9.12 -34.56
CA THR A 5 60.81 -9.68 -34.49
C THR A 5 60.01 -8.95 -33.41
N ILE A 6 58.93 -8.26 -33.79
CA ILE A 6 57.94 -7.69 -32.87
C ILE A 6 56.97 -8.81 -32.49
N GLY A 7 57.01 -9.27 -31.23
CA GLY A 7 56.03 -10.19 -30.70
C GLY A 7 54.73 -9.46 -30.37
N PHE A 8 53.64 -9.79 -31.07
CA PHE A 8 52.30 -9.37 -30.71
C PHE A 8 51.83 -10.18 -29.50
N LEU A 9 51.63 -9.50 -28.36
CA LEU A 9 50.92 -10.05 -27.21
C LEU A 9 49.42 -10.12 -27.56
N VAL A 10 48.90 -11.32 -27.81
CA VAL A 10 47.46 -11.54 -27.92
C VAL A 10 46.90 -11.62 -26.50
N PHE A 11 46.23 -10.56 -26.05
CA PHE A 11 45.42 -10.60 -24.83
C PHE A 11 44.19 -11.47 -25.09
N TYR A 12 44.19 -12.66 -24.50
CA TYR A 12 43.02 -13.53 -24.47
C TYR A 12 42.04 -12.94 -23.45
N PHE A 13 41.09 -12.13 -23.91
CA PHE A 13 39.93 -11.81 -23.09
C PHE A 13 39.06 -13.07 -23.01
N PRO A 14 38.79 -13.63 -21.83
CA PRO A 14 37.79 -14.67 -21.73
C PRO A 14 36.45 -14.04 -22.13
N LEU A 15 35.81 -14.61 -23.15
CA LEU A 15 34.40 -14.37 -23.43
C LEU A 15 33.63 -14.81 -22.17
N MET A 16 33.28 -13.87 -21.30
CA MET A 16 32.25 -14.09 -20.29
C MET A 16 30.95 -14.30 -21.06
N ASN A 17 30.44 -15.53 -21.08
CA ASN A 17 29.07 -15.80 -21.43
C ASN A 17 28.18 -15.17 -20.35
N ALA A 18 27.83 -13.89 -20.51
CA ALA A 18 26.87 -13.21 -19.66
C ALA A 18 25.46 -13.45 -20.23
N ASN A 19 24.90 -14.64 -20.00
CA ASN A 19 23.44 -14.73 -19.89
C ASN A 19 23.13 -14.32 -18.46
N ALA A 20 22.93 -13.03 -18.22
CA ALA A 20 22.42 -12.58 -16.93
C ALA A 20 20.96 -13.04 -16.83
N ASP A 21 20.62 -13.77 -15.76
CA ASP A 21 19.29 -14.30 -15.58
C ASP A 21 18.29 -13.16 -15.44
N GLN A 22 17.28 -13.14 -16.32
CA GLN A 22 16.27 -12.10 -16.38
C GLN A 22 15.02 -12.55 -15.64
N ILE A 23 14.53 -11.73 -14.71
CA ILE A 23 13.34 -11.98 -13.90
C ILE A 23 12.28 -10.97 -14.28
N GLU A 24 11.13 -11.44 -14.73
CA GLU A 24 9.96 -10.61 -14.96
C GLU A 24 9.19 -10.41 -13.66
N VAL A 25 8.90 -9.14 -13.37
CA VAL A 25 8.17 -8.75 -12.15
C VAL A 25 6.93 -7.95 -12.51
N LEU A 26 5.78 -8.48 -12.13
CA LEU A 26 4.48 -7.83 -12.31
C LEU A 26 4.12 -7.02 -11.06
N HIS A 27 3.93 -5.72 -11.20
CA HIS A 27 3.56 -4.81 -10.12
C HIS A 27 2.80 -3.58 -10.66
N TRP A 28 2.21 -2.78 -9.76
CA TRP A 28 1.47 -1.55 -10.13
C TRP A 28 2.18 -0.26 -9.73
N TRP A 29 3.32 -0.35 -9.05
CA TRP A 29 4.18 0.79 -8.72
C TRP A 29 4.59 1.54 -9.98
N SER A 30 4.08 2.76 -10.13
CA SER A 30 4.17 3.53 -11.38
C SER A 30 4.30 5.04 -11.16
N SER A 31 3.96 5.56 -9.98
CA SER A 31 4.21 6.96 -9.63
C SER A 31 5.70 7.25 -9.46
N GLU A 32 6.07 8.53 -9.39
CA GLU A 32 7.48 8.93 -9.29
C GLU A 32 8.12 8.42 -7.99
N GLY A 33 7.44 8.60 -6.84
CA GLY A 33 7.86 8.09 -5.55
C GLY A 33 7.99 6.56 -5.52
N GLU A 34 7.00 5.86 -6.09
CA GLU A 34 7.02 4.40 -6.20
C GLU A 34 8.21 3.90 -7.05
N GLN A 35 8.46 4.52 -8.21
CA GLN A 35 9.58 4.15 -9.09
C GLN A 35 10.94 4.43 -8.43
N ARG A 36 11.07 5.50 -7.62
CA ARG A 36 12.30 5.76 -6.85
C ARG A 36 12.58 4.67 -5.83
N ALA A 37 11.55 4.14 -5.17
CA ALA A 37 11.70 3.02 -4.25
C ALA A 37 12.05 1.73 -5.01
N LEU A 38 11.36 1.45 -6.12
CA LEU A 38 11.64 0.26 -6.94
C LEU A 38 13.07 0.25 -7.51
N ASN A 39 13.63 1.42 -7.83
CA ASN A 39 15.01 1.52 -8.29
C ASN A 39 16.05 1.06 -7.24
N GLU A 40 15.73 1.09 -5.93
CA GLU A 40 16.59 0.46 -4.91
C GLU A 40 16.62 -1.06 -5.05
N LEU A 41 15.47 -1.68 -5.35
CA LEU A 41 15.41 -3.12 -5.61
C LEU A 41 16.18 -3.47 -6.88
N ARG A 42 15.97 -2.73 -7.97
CA ARG A 42 16.68 -2.93 -9.24
C ARG A 42 18.19 -2.84 -9.05
N SER A 43 18.67 -1.76 -8.43
CA SER A 43 20.10 -1.54 -8.20
C SER A 43 20.71 -2.65 -7.34
N LYS A 44 19.96 -3.12 -6.33
CA LYS A 44 20.41 -4.22 -5.46
C LYS A 44 20.50 -5.55 -6.21
N LEU A 45 19.54 -5.84 -7.07
CA LEU A 45 19.52 -7.06 -7.88
C LEU A 45 20.59 -7.05 -8.98
N GLU A 46 20.86 -5.90 -9.59
CA GLU A 46 21.94 -5.75 -10.57
C GLU A 46 23.31 -6.07 -9.96
N LEU A 47 23.58 -5.62 -8.72
CA LEU A 47 24.81 -5.98 -7.97
C LEU A 47 24.92 -7.48 -7.68
N GLU A 48 23.79 -8.18 -7.71
CA GLU A 48 23.65 -9.60 -7.48
C GLU A 48 23.63 -10.42 -8.79
N ASN A 49 23.87 -9.76 -9.93
CA ASN A 49 23.81 -10.30 -11.30
C ASN A 49 22.42 -10.83 -11.70
N ILE A 50 21.36 -10.29 -11.10
CA ILE A 50 19.97 -10.58 -11.43
C ILE A 50 19.41 -9.40 -12.23
N MET A 51 19.00 -9.64 -13.49
CA MET A 51 18.44 -8.60 -14.34
C MET A 51 16.94 -8.46 -14.12
N TRP A 52 16.49 -7.26 -13.74
CA TRP A 52 15.09 -6.93 -13.59
C TRP A 52 14.42 -6.65 -14.93
N ARG A 53 13.28 -7.29 -15.21
CA ARG A 53 12.38 -6.94 -16.32
C ARG A 53 11.03 -6.49 -15.78
N ASP A 54 10.69 -5.25 -16.10
CA ASP A 54 9.41 -4.65 -15.73
C ASP A 54 8.24 -5.27 -16.50
N ALA A 55 7.22 -5.69 -15.75
CA ALA A 55 5.87 -5.94 -16.26
C ALA A 55 4.88 -5.06 -15.51
N VAL A 56 5.10 -3.73 -15.55
CA VAL A 56 4.24 -2.74 -14.90
C VAL A 56 2.85 -2.80 -15.50
N VAL A 57 1.85 -2.91 -14.63
CA VAL A 57 0.44 -2.75 -14.99
C VAL A 57 -0.08 -1.48 -14.32
N PRO A 58 -0.10 -0.33 -15.03
CA PRO A 58 -0.60 0.91 -14.47
C PRO A 58 -2.05 0.76 -14.00
N GLY A 59 -2.30 1.13 -12.75
CA GLY A 59 -3.59 0.96 -12.11
C GLY A 59 -3.42 1.01 -10.61
N SER A 60 -3.70 2.17 -10.01
CA SER A 60 -3.56 2.35 -8.57
C SER A 60 -4.47 1.40 -7.80
N GLY A 61 -3.97 0.85 -6.69
CA GLY A 61 -4.69 -0.16 -5.89
C GLY A 61 -4.62 -1.60 -6.44
N GLY A 62 -3.89 -1.86 -7.53
CA GLY A 62 -3.52 -3.22 -7.95
C GLY A 62 -4.60 -4.05 -8.66
N GLY A 63 -5.86 -3.63 -8.72
CA GLY A 63 -6.95 -4.44 -9.30
C GLY A 63 -6.72 -4.89 -10.75
N ILE A 64 -6.23 -3.99 -11.63
CA ILE A 64 -5.88 -4.34 -13.02
C ILE A 64 -4.69 -5.31 -13.04
N ALA A 65 -3.69 -5.09 -12.20
CA ALA A 65 -2.51 -5.95 -12.09
C ALA A 65 -2.90 -7.38 -11.69
N THR A 66 -3.81 -7.55 -10.73
CA THR A 66 -4.34 -8.86 -10.32
C THR A 66 -5.07 -9.56 -11.47
N THR A 67 -5.89 -8.83 -12.24
CA THR A 67 -6.59 -9.40 -13.41
C THR A 67 -5.60 -9.90 -14.47
N VAL A 68 -4.58 -9.10 -14.79
CA VAL A 68 -3.52 -9.48 -15.74
C VAL A 68 -2.74 -10.70 -15.23
N LEU A 69 -2.41 -10.72 -13.95
CA LEU A 69 -1.69 -11.83 -13.31
C LEU A 69 -2.49 -13.14 -13.39
N GLN A 70 -3.79 -13.10 -13.08
CA GLN A 70 -4.68 -14.26 -13.20
C GLN A 70 -4.74 -14.79 -14.64
N ALA A 71 -4.95 -13.91 -15.62
CA ALA A 71 -5.00 -14.29 -17.02
C ALA A 71 -3.69 -14.95 -17.49
N ARG A 72 -2.54 -14.38 -17.10
CA ARG A 72 -1.21 -14.91 -17.41
C ARG A 72 -0.96 -16.28 -16.78
N ALA A 73 -1.34 -16.45 -15.51
CA ALA A 73 -1.19 -17.73 -14.81
C ALA A 73 -2.04 -18.83 -15.45
N ILE A 74 -3.31 -18.53 -15.81
CA ILE A 74 -4.21 -19.47 -16.50
C ILE A 74 -3.66 -19.85 -17.88
N ALA A 75 -3.06 -18.90 -18.60
CA ALA A 75 -2.41 -19.14 -19.88
C ALA A 75 -1.09 -19.94 -19.77
N GLY A 76 -0.66 -20.31 -18.56
CA GLY A 76 0.58 -21.05 -18.33
C GLY A 76 1.85 -20.21 -18.51
N ASN A 77 1.73 -18.87 -18.45
CA ASN A 77 2.83 -17.92 -18.58
C ASN A 77 2.86 -16.90 -17.43
N PRO A 78 2.91 -17.34 -16.15
CA PRO A 78 3.04 -16.43 -15.02
C PRO A 78 4.41 -15.71 -15.07
N PRO A 79 4.52 -14.50 -14.51
CA PRO A 79 5.83 -13.89 -14.26
C PRO A 79 6.60 -14.69 -13.20
N GLU A 80 7.91 -14.48 -13.08
CA GLU A 80 8.69 -15.08 -12.00
C GLU A 80 8.26 -14.55 -10.62
N MET A 81 7.90 -13.25 -10.55
CA MET A 81 7.47 -12.59 -9.32
C MET A 81 6.29 -11.66 -9.59
N ALA A 82 5.36 -11.56 -8.63
CA ALA A 82 4.25 -10.62 -8.72
C ALA A 82 3.92 -10.00 -7.37
N GLN A 83 3.63 -8.70 -7.38
CA GLN A 83 3.12 -7.99 -6.21
C GLN A 83 1.68 -8.44 -5.96
N VAL A 84 1.37 -8.77 -4.71
CA VAL A 84 0.03 -9.10 -4.22
C VAL A 84 -0.10 -8.63 -2.77
N ASN A 85 -1.33 -8.38 -2.33
CA ASN A 85 -1.60 -7.90 -0.97
C ASN A 85 -2.50 -8.87 -0.21
N GLY A 86 -2.38 -8.85 1.11
CA GLY A 86 -3.38 -9.41 2.03
C GLY A 86 -3.84 -10.84 1.73
N LEU A 87 -5.16 -11.01 1.63
CA LEU A 87 -5.77 -12.34 1.47
C LEU A 87 -5.47 -12.99 0.11
N ASP A 88 -5.10 -12.21 -0.91
CA ASP A 88 -4.76 -12.74 -2.23
C ASP A 88 -3.52 -13.63 -2.20
N VAL A 89 -2.58 -13.38 -1.29
CA VAL A 89 -1.44 -14.29 -1.03
C VAL A 89 -1.93 -15.72 -0.80
N LYS A 90 -2.92 -15.89 0.07
CA LYS A 90 -3.47 -17.21 0.42
C LYS A 90 -4.27 -17.80 -0.75
N SER A 91 -4.96 -16.97 -1.54
CA SER A 91 -5.64 -17.40 -2.76
C SER A 91 -4.67 -17.98 -3.79
N TRP A 92 -3.53 -17.31 -4.02
CA TRP A 92 -2.48 -17.83 -4.91
C TRP A 92 -1.80 -19.08 -4.36
N ALA A 93 -1.55 -19.14 -3.06
CA ALA A 93 -0.97 -20.32 -2.42
C ALA A 93 -1.87 -21.57 -2.56
N LYS A 94 -3.19 -21.41 -2.46
CA LYS A 94 -4.17 -22.50 -2.66
C LYS A 94 -4.08 -23.13 -4.06
N LEU A 95 -3.74 -22.34 -5.08
CA LEU A 95 -3.60 -22.82 -6.45
C LEU A 95 -2.34 -23.68 -6.67
N GLY A 96 -1.36 -23.62 -5.76
CA GLY A 96 -0.18 -24.48 -5.78
C GLY A 96 0.93 -24.04 -6.76
N PHE A 97 0.83 -22.83 -7.31
CA PHE A 97 1.80 -22.27 -8.26
C PHE A 97 3.03 -21.62 -7.63
N LEU A 98 3.03 -21.40 -6.31
CA LEU A 98 4.05 -20.61 -5.62
C LEU A 98 5.25 -21.44 -5.17
N ALA A 99 6.44 -20.87 -5.27
CA ALA A 99 7.68 -21.48 -4.81
C ALA A 99 7.70 -21.68 -3.29
N ASP A 100 8.43 -22.70 -2.83
CA ASP A 100 8.66 -22.93 -1.40
C ASP A 100 9.77 -22.01 -0.87
N LEU A 101 9.43 -21.21 0.14
CA LEU A 101 10.34 -20.24 0.77
C LEU A 101 10.83 -20.69 2.16
N ASP A 102 10.40 -21.86 2.66
CA ASP A 102 10.65 -22.25 4.06
C ASP A 102 12.14 -22.38 4.39
N SER A 103 12.94 -22.89 3.45
CA SER A 103 14.40 -23.00 3.64
C SER A 103 15.05 -21.62 3.81
N VAL A 104 14.65 -20.64 2.99
CA VAL A 104 15.15 -19.25 3.06
C VAL A 104 14.66 -18.58 4.33
N ALA A 105 13.39 -18.74 4.65
CA ALA A 105 12.77 -18.16 5.82
C ALA A 105 13.42 -18.66 7.11
N LYS A 106 13.73 -19.96 7.18
CA LYS A 106 14.44 -20.56 8.32
C LYS A 106 15.87 -20.05 8.44
N ASN A 107 16.63 -20.05 7.34
CA ASN A 107 18.04 -19.62 7.33
C ASN A 107 18.19 -18.14 7.71
N ASN A 108 17.22 -17.31 7.33
CA ASN A 108 17.20 -15.87 7.61
C ASN A 108 16.32 -15.50 8.83
N LYS A 109 15.86 -16.49 9.60
CA LYS A 109 15.10 -16.31 10.86
C LYS A 109 13.85 -15.43 10.73
N TRP A 110 13.10 -15.54 9.63
CA TRP A 110 11.97 -14.65 9.35
C TRP A 110 10.93 -14.61 10.46
N ARG A 111 10.62 -15.76 11.09
CA ARG A 111 9.64 -15.82 12.20
C ARG A 111 10.08 -15.05 13.45
N GLU A 112 11.38 -14.82 13.64
CA GLU A 112 11.92 -14.04 14.76
C GLU A 112 12.00 -12.55 14.43
N ARG A 113 12.20 -12.22 13.14
CA ARG A 113 12.47 -10.85 12.67
C ARG A 113 11.23 -10.10 12.17
N LEU A 114 10.18 -10.82 11.78
CA LEU A 114 8.92 -10.27 11.31
C LEU A 114 7.91 -10.14 12.46
N PRO A 115 7.05 -9.12 12.46
CA PRO A 115 5.89 -9.07 13.35
C PRO A 115 4.91 -10.19 13.04
N LYS A 116 4.12 -10.58 14.05
CA LYS A 116 3.17 -11.71 13.93
C LYS A 116 2.22 -11.53 12.74
N ILE A 117 1.71 -10.31 12.54
CA ILE A 117 0.80 -9.99 11.44
C ILE A 117 1.42 -10.24 10.07
N ALA A 118 2.72 -9.98 9.90
CA ALA A 118 3.42 -10.22 8.64
C ALA A 118 3.61 -11.71 8.39
N VAL A 119 3.93 -12.47 9.44
CA VAL A 119 4.00 -13.94 9.36
C VAL A 119 2.65 -14.54 9.01
N ASP A 120 1.56 -14.08 9.64
CA ASP A 120 0.21 -14.63 9.42
C ASP A 120 -0.35 -14.33 8.01
N VAL A 121 -0.01 -13.17 7.45
CA VAL A 121 -0.38 -12.78 6.08
C VAL A 121 0.41 -13.59 5.05
N ASN A 122 1.71 -13.75 5.27
CA ASN A 122 2.64 -14.32 4.29
C ASN A 122 2.83 -15.84 4.40
N THR A 123 2.08 -16.50 5.28
CA THR A 123 2.10 -17.96 5.43
C THR A 123 0.77 -18.62 5.08
N TYR A 124 0.87 -19.80 4.48
CA TYR A 124 -0.27 -20.67 4.17
C TYR A 124 0.05 -22.10 4.62
N LYS A 125 -0.82 -22.70 5.44
CA LYS A 125 -0.60 -24.02 6.07
C LYS A 125 0.74 -24.15 6.82
N GLY A 126 1.23 -23.04 7.39
CA GLY A 126 2.46 -23.00 8.18
C GLY A 126 3.74 -22.69 7.40
N SER A 127 3.69 -22.68 6.07
CA SER A 127 4.83 -22.38 5.20
C SER A 127 4.78 -20.97 4.64
N PHE A 128 5.93 -20.33 4.44
CA PHE A 128 6.01 -19.03 3.76
C PHE A 128 5.76 -19.18 2.27
N VAL A 129 4.83 -18.38 1.75
CA VAL A 129 4.37 -18.42 0.35
C VAL A 129 4.53 -17.09 -0.36
N SER A 130 4.88 -16.04 0.38
CA SER A 130 5.21 -14.72 -0.14
C SER A 130 6.26 -14.06 0.75
N VAL A 131 6.83 -12.97 0.25
CA VAL A 131 7.86 -12.19 0.93
C VAL A 131 7.30 -10.79 1.19
N PRO A 132 7.09 -10.39 2.46
CA PRO A 132 6.63 -9.04 2.76
C PRO A 132 7.79 -8.03 2.61
N ILE A 133 7.45 -6.82 2.20
CA ILE A 133 8.46 -5.79 1.89
C ILE A 133 8.33 -4.59 2.82
N ASN A 134 7.13 -4.28 3.26
CA ASN A 134 6.86 -3.09 4.02
C ASN A 134 5.61 -3.24 4.88
N ILE A 135 5.35 -2.24 5.71
CA ILE A 135 4.04 -2.02 6.31
C ILE A 135 3.69 -0.57 6.02
N HIS A 136 2.60 -0.38 5.29
CA HIS A 136 2.00 0.91 5.03
C HIS A 136 0.94 1.20 6.10
N ARG A 137 0.86 2.44 6.57
CA ARG A 137 -0.28 2.92 7.35
C ARG A 137 -1.23 3.69 6.45
N VAL A 138 -2.53 3.38 6.55
CA VAL A 138 -3.57 3.94 5.68
C VAL A 138 -4.22 5.19 6.28
N ASN A 139 -4.39 5.22 7.62
CA ASN A 139 -5.12 6.28 8.33
C ASN A 139 -4.28 7.54 8.62
N TRP A 140 -3.61 8.09 7.59
CA TRP A 140 -2.90 9.36 7.65
C TRP A 140 -3.73 10.53 7.11
N LEU A 141 -3.52 11.69 7.71
CA LEU A 141 -3.85 13.00 7.17
C LEU A 141 -2.56 13.77 6.89
N TRP A 142 -2.31 14.03 5.62
CA TRP A 142 -1.23 14.87 5.11
C TRP A 142 -1.75 16.29 4.95
N SER A 143 -1.00 17.30 5.41
CA SER A 143 -1.44 18.70 5.35
C SER A 143 -0.34 19.59 4.78
N ASN A 144 -0.70 20.54 3.93
CA ASN A 144 0.20 21.60 3.47
C ASN A 144 0.51 22.56 4.62
N LYS A 145 1.77 22.64 5.05
CA LYS A 145 2.15 23.42 6.23
C LYS A 145 1.97 24.92 6.00
N GLU A 146 2.25 25.41 4.79
CA GLU A 146 2.10 26.84 4.46
C GLU A 146 0.64 27.27 4.52
N VAL A 147 -0.29 26.47 3.97
CA VAL A 147 -1.73 26.73 4.03
C VAL A 147 -2.20 26.77 5.50
N PHE A 148 -1.80 25.81 6.32
CA PHE A 148 -2.17 25.77 7.73
C PHE A 148 -1.63 26.99 8.49
N ASN A 149 -0.37 27.38 8.26
CA ASN A 149 0.20 28.58 8.86
C ASN A 149 -0.53 29.86 8.40
N ARG A 150 -0.85 29.98 7.10
CA ARG A 150 -1.52 31.14 6.51
C ARG A 150 -2.87 31.43 7.16
N TYR A 151 -3.61 30.37 7.50
CA TYR A 151 -4.94 30.47 8.11
C TYR A 151 -4.95 30.22 9.63
N ASN A 152 -3.77 30.11 10.25
CA ASN A 152 -3.61 29.82 11.68
C ASN A 152 -4.41 28.57 12.13
N LEU A 153 -4.27 27.49 11.36
CA LEU A 153 -4.94 26.22 11.57
C LEU A 153 -3.98 25.19 12.15
N THR A 154 -4.54 24.17 12.79
CA THR A 154 -3.82 22.95 13.21
C THR A 154 -4.54 21.73 12.62
N PRO A 155 -3.84 20.63 12.29
CA PRO A 155 -4.49 19.42 11.78
C PRO A 155 -5.61 18.96 12.72
N PRO A 156 -6.81 18.64 12.19
CA PRO A 156 -7.97 18.28 13.01
C PRO A 156 -7.78 16.93 13.70
N GLU A 157 -8.15 16.85 14.97
CA GLU A 157 -8.17 15.61 15.74
C GLU A 157 -9.53 14.90 15.65
N THR A 158 -10.60 15.62 15.29
CA THR A 158 -11.97 15.08 15.13
C THR A 158 -12.60 15.44 13.79
N TRP A 159 -13.61 14.68 13.35
CA TRP A 159 -14.32 14.97 12.10
C TRP A 159 -15.07 16.31 12.16
N ASP A 160 -15.58 16.70 13.33
CA ASP A 160 -16.20 18.00 13.54
C ASP A 160 -15.20 19.15 13.32
N GLU A 161 -14.02 19.05 13.91
CA GLU A 161 -12.91 19.99 13.66
C GLU A 161 -12.50 20.01 12.20
N PHE A 162 -12.45 18.84 11.54
CA PHE A 162 -12.18 18.76 10.11
C PHE A 162 -13.21 19.57 9.31
N PHE A 163 -14.50 19.42 9.59
CA PHE A 163 -15.55 20.16 8.86
C PHE A 163 -15.49 21.66 9.14
N ASP A 164 -15.14 22.08 10.35
CA ASP A 164 -14.97 23.50 10.67
C ASP A 164 -13.78 24.11 9.93
N ILE A 165 -12.64 23.41 9.90
CA ILE A 165 -11.49 23.77 9.07
C ILE A 165 -11.86 23.80 7.59
N ALA A 166 -12.60 22.80 7.12
CA ALA A 166 -13.00 22.69 5.72
C ALA A 166 -13.92 23.84 5.27
N LYS A 167 -14.83 24.30 6.14
CA LYS A 167 -15.66 25.48 5.89
C LYS A 167 -14.79 26.74 5.76
N VAL A 168 -13.81 26.94 6.65
CA VAL A 168 -12.88 28.06 6.59
C VAL A 168 -12.11 28.05 5.27
N LEU A 169 -11.41 26.96 4.96
CA LEU A 169 -10.60 26.82 3.75
C LEU A 169 -11.43 27.04 2.47
N LYS A 170 -12.61 26.41 2.40
CA LYS A 170 -13.51 26.56 1.27
C LYS A 170 -13.98 28.01 1.07
N SER A 171 -14.28 28.73 2.16
CA SER A 171 -14.66 30.15 2.08
C SER A 171 -13.54 31.03 1.51
N GLN A 172 -12.30 30.57 1.60
CA GLN A 172 -11.10 31.24 1.10
C GLN A 172 -10.69 30.74 -0.30
N GLY A 173 -11.49 29.88 -0.93
CA GLY A 173 -11.20 29.32 -2.26
C GLY A 173 -10.14 28.22 -2.27
N VAL A 174 -9.71 27.73 -1.10
CA VAL A 174 -8.79 26.59 -0.99
C VAL A 174 -9.61 25.30 -0.91
N THR A 175 -9.25 24.27 -1.68
CA THR A 175 -9.89 22.97 -1.59
C THR A 175 -9.51 22.30 -0.27
N PRO A 176 -10.45 21.94 0.63
CA PRO A 176 -10.06 21.36 1.90
C PRO A 176 -9.34 20.00 1.78
N LEU A 177 -9.88 19.09 0.97
CA LEU A 177 -9.37 17.72 0.85
C LEU A 177 -9.13 17.33 -0.61
N ALA A 178 -7.88 17.03 -0.95
CA ALA A 178 -7.50 16.46 -2.23
C ALA A 178 -7.91 14.98 -2.25
N VAL A 179 -8.79 14.61 -3.18
CA VAL A 179 -9.28 13.25 -3.38
C VAL A 179 -9.39 12.97 -4.88
N GLY A 180 -8.81 11.85 -5.32
CA GLY A 180 -8.96 11.37 -6.67
C GLY A 180 -10.28 10.62 -6.90
N LYS A 181 -10.53 10.20 -8.14
CA LYS A 181 -11.81 9.55 -8.51
C LYS A 181 -11.81 8.03 -8.39
N ASP A 182 -10.67 7.41 -8.10
CA ASP A 182 -10.61 5.95 -8.05
C ASP A 182 -11.43 5.43 -6.85
N PRO A 183 -12.22 4.36 -7.02
CA PRO A 183 -13.08 3.82 -5.96
C PRO A 183 -12.35 3.56 -4.65
N TRP A 184 -11.12 3.03 -4.72
CA TRP A 184 -10.31 2.69 -3.54
C TRP A 184 -9.92 3.92 -2.71
N GLN A 185 -9.76 5.10 -3.32
CA GLN A 185 -9.46 6.34 -2.58
C GLN A 185 -10.63 6.77 -1.71
N LEU A 186 -11.85 6.67 -2.26
CA LEU A 186 -13.09 6.92 -1.51
C LEU A 186 -13.30 5.88 -0.40
N ALA A 187 -12.96 4.62 -0.66
CA ALA A 187 -13.04 3.58 0.35
C ALA A 187 -12.05 3.77 1.51
N ILE A 188 -10.84 4.27 1.25
CA ILE A 188 -9.90 4.67 2.31
C ILE A 188 -10.52 5.74 3.22
N ILE A 189 -11.10 6.79 2.62
CA ILE A 189 -11.76 7.83 3.41
C ILE A 189 -12.93 7.25 4.21
N PHE A 190 -13.74 6.38 3.60
CA PHE A 190 -14.87 5.74 4.26
C PHE A 190 -14.44 4.87 5.45
N GLU A 191 -13.42 4.03 5.29
CA GLU A 191 -12.96 3.14 6.37
C GLU A 191 -12.28 3.92 7.50
N VAL A 192 -11.54 4.97 7.17
CA VAL A 192 -10.90 5.85 8.15
C VAL A 192 -11.95 6.68 8.89
N MET A 193 -13.02 7.09 8.21
CA MET A 193 -14.15 7.76 8.84
C MET A 193 -14.91 6.81 9.78
N ALA A 194 -15.17 5.57 9.35
CA ALA A 194 -15.77 4.55 10.20
C ALA A 194 -14.97 4.36 11.50
N LEU A 195 -13.65 4.27 11.37
CA LEU A 195 -12.74 4.17 12.51
C LEU A 195 -12.76 5.41 13.39
N GLY A 196 -12.67 6.60 12.79
CA GLY A 196 -12.58 7.87 13.50
C GLY A 196 -13.86 8.26 14.24
N LEU A 197 -15.04 7.93 13.70
CA LEU A 197 -16.32 8.23 14.33
C LEU A 197 -16.70 7.26 15.45
N HIS A 198 -16.33 5.98 15.31
CA HIS A 198 -16.92 4.91 16.13
C HIS A 198 -15.91 3.92 16.73
N GLY A 199 -14.61 4.09 16.45
CA GLY A 199 -13.54 3.32 17.09
C GLY A 199 -13.27 1.94 16.48
N SER A 200 -12.28 1.25 17.06
CA SER A 200 -11.74 0.01 16.49
C SER A 200 -12.71 -1.17 16.52
N GLU A 201 -13.53 -1.31 17.56
CA GLU A 201 -14.51 -2.41 17.65
C GLU A 201 -15.55 -2.29 16.52
N TYR A 202 -16.14 -1.11 16.35
CA TYR A 202 -17.04 -0.83 15.24
C TYR A 202 -16.39 -1.06 13.87
N TYR A 203 -15.12 -0.67 13.68
CA TYR A 203 -14.40 -0.97 12.44
C TYR A 203 -14.31 -2.47 12.17
N ARG A 204 -13.97 -3.28 13.18
CA ARG A 204 -13.89 -4.74 13.03
C ARG A 204 -15.25 -5.29 12.65
N ASP A 205 -16.28 -4.96 13.40
CA ASP A 205 -17.61 -5.50 13.17
C ASP A 205 -18.16 -5.09 11.79
N LEU A 206 -17.95 -3.84 11.38
CA LEU A 206 -18.45 -3.31 10.11
C LEU A 206 -17.67 -3.82 8.89
N LEU A 207 -16.34 -3.73 8.92
CA LEU A 207 -15.48 -3.82 7.73
C LEU A 207 -14.59 -5.07 7.70
N ILE A 208 -14.52 -5.81 8.80
CA ILE A 208 -13.80 -7.09 8.85
C ILE A 208 -14.80 -8.22 8.99
N ASP A 209 -15.69 -8.20 9.97
CA ASP A 209 -16.60 -9.30 10.28
C ASP A 209 -17.91 -9.22 9.49
N PHE A 210 -18.32 -8.01 9.10
CA PHE A 210 -19.57 -7.73 8.38
C PHE A 210 -20.81 -8.13 9.21
N ASP A 211 -20.80 -7.74 10.48
CA ASP A 211 -21.91 -7.92 11.39
C ASP A 211 -23.14 -7.14 10.88
N ILE A 212 -24.25 -7.85 10.71
CA ILE A 212 -25.48 -7.30 10.15
C ILE A 212 -26.14 -6.30 11.10
N ASP A 213 -26.04 -6.52 12.41
CA ASP A 213 -26.62 -5.62 13.41
C ASP A 213 -25.85 -4.30 13.42
N VAL A 214 -24.52 -4.36 13.27
CA VAL A 214 -23.68 -3.15 13.09
C VAL A 214 -23.98 -2.46 11.76
N ILE A 215 -24.02 -3.19 10.64
CA ILE A 215 -24.32 -2.61 9.31
C ILE A 215 -25.68 -1.90 9.28
N THR A 216 -26.67 -2.42 10.00
CA THR A 216 -28.03 -1.86 10.03
C THR A 216 -28.26 -0.79 11.11
N SER A 217 -27.21 -0.44 11.85
CA SER A 217 -27.25 0.51 12.96
C SER A 217 -27.40 1.98 12.53
N GLU A 218 -27.82 2.82 13.49
CA GLU A 218 -27.82 4.28 13.33
C GLU A 218 -26.40 4.85 13.22
N GLN A 219 -25.38 4.19 13.79
CA GLN A 219 -23.98 4.54 13.57
C GLN A 219 -23.62 4.41 12.09
N THR A 220 -24.03 3.33 11.42
CA THR A 220 -23.77 3.16 9.98
C THR A 220 -24.54 4.16 9.11
N ARG A 221 -25.78 4.53 9.48
CA ARG A 221 -26.48 5.65 8.81
C ARG A 221 -25.71 6.94 8.94
N THR A 222 -25.21 7.23 10.15
CA THR A 222 -24.42 8.43 10.44
C THR A 222 -23.16 8.44 9.59
N LEU A 223 -22.39 7.34 9.58
CA LEU A 223 -21.20 7.17 8.74
C LEU A 223 -21.47 7.49 7.26
N PHE A 224 -22.51 6.90 6.67
CA PHE A 224 -22.86 7.21 5.27
C PHE A 224 -23.19 8.70 5.09
N SER A 225 -24.03 9.27 5.95
CA SER A 225 -24.41 10.69 5.85
C SER A 225 -23.21 11.64 5.99
N THR A 226 -22.32 11.41 6.96
CA THR A 226 -21.08 12.18 7.17
C THR A 226 -20.12 12.00 5.99
N PHE A 227 -20.04 10.80 5.43
CA PHE A 227 -19.22 10.53 4.25
C PHE A 227 -19.71 11.33 3.03
N ARG A 228 -21.03 11.46 2.84
CA ARG A 228 -21.60 12.31 1.78
C ARG A 228 -21.38 13.80 2.05
N GLU A 229 -21.40 14.23 3.31
CA GLU A 229 -21.11 15.62 3.70
C GLU A 229 -19.70 16.08 3.25
N LEU A 230 -18.75 15.15 3.07
CA LEU A 230 -17.43 15.48 2.53
C LEU A 230 -17.44 15.98 1.08
N LYS A 231 -18.36 15.50 0.25
CA LYS A 231 -18.42 15.77 -1.20
C LYS A 231 -18.16 17.25 -1.57
N PRO A 232 -18.82 18.26 -0.96
CA PRO A 232 -18.56 19.68 -1.21
C PRO A 232 -17.18 20.22 -0.83
N TYR A 233 -16.35 19.46 -0.11
CA TYR A 233 -15.02 19.83 0.38
C TYR A 233 -13.89 19.05 -0.33
N THR A 234 -14.23 18.24 -1.32
CA THR A 234 -13.26 17.44 -2.09
C THR A 234 -12.92 18.02 -3.46
N SER A 235 -11.76 17.66 -4.00
CA SER A 235 -11.35 17.97 -5.39
C SER A 235 -12.05 17.13 -6.47
N ILE A 236 -12.94 16.18 -6.13
CA ILE A 236 -13.51 15.20 -7.08
C ILE A 236 -14.24 15.85 -8.27
N LYS A 237 -14.64 17.12 -8.18
CA LYS A 237 -15.31 17.85 -9.27
C LYS A 237 -14.41 18.18 -10.47
N SER A 238 -13.08 18.11 -10.37
CA SER A 238 -12.15 18.65 -11.38
C SER A 238 -11.84 17.76 -12.60
N GLY A 239 -12.39 16.53 -12.68
CA GLY A 239 -12.21 15.65 -13.85
C GLY A 239 -10.99 14.73 -13.72
N SER A 240 -11.26 13.42 -13.66
CA SER A 240 -10.33 12.28 -13.60
C SER A 240 -8.90 12.53 -13.10
N LEU A 241 -8.61 12.29 -11.82
CA LEU A 241 -7.25 12.28 -11.31
C LEU A 241 -7.08 11.12 -10.30
N VAL A 242 -6.05 10.30 -10.53
CA VAL A 242 -5.57 9.24 -9.61
C VAL A 242 -4.87 9.89 -8.41
N TRP A 243 -4.63 9.14 -7.33
CA TRP A 243 -4.10 9.69 -6.06
C TRP A 243 -2.81 10.51 -6.24
N SER A 244 -1.86 10.02 -7.04
CA SER A 244 -0.57 10.67 -7.28
C SER A 244 -0.70 11.96 -8.07
N VAL A 245 -1.81 12.16 -8.77
CA VAL A 245 -2.11 13.38 -9.52
C VAL A 245 -2.84 14.42 -8.67
N VAL A 246 -3.50 14.01 -7.57
CA VAL A 246 -4.07 14.97 -6.60
C VAL A 246 -3.08 15.39 -5.51
N THR A 247 -2.03 14.60 -5.25
CA THR A 247 -0.94 14.99 -4.33
C THR A 247 -0.31 16.34 -4.71
N PRO A 248 0.00 16.65 -5.99
CA PRO A 248 0.44 17.97 -6.41
C PRO A 248 -0.48 19.14 -6.01
N LEU A 249 -1.80 18.95 -5.94
CA LEU A 249 -2.72 20.01 -5.48
C LEU A 249 -2.44 20.38 -4.01
N MET A 250 -2.13 19.38 -3.19
CA MET A 250 -1.70 19.62 -1.81
C MET A 250 -0.34 20.31 -1.78
N ILE A 251 0.61 19.90 -2.63
CA ILE A 251 1.94 20.51 -2.72
C ILE A 251 1.85 22.01 -3.08
N THR A 252 1.03 22.37 -4.09
CA THR A 252 0.88 23.76 -4.54
C THR A 252 0.01 24.61 -3.60
N GLY A 253 -0.67 23.98 -2.64
CA GLY A 253 -1.60 24.65 -1.73
C GLY A 253 -2.97 24.97 -2.35
N GLU A 254 -3.25 24.46 -3.55
CA GLU A 254 -4.60 24.46 -4.13
C GLU A 254 -5.57 23.59 -3.32
N ALA A 255 -5.04 22.53 -2.71
CA ALA A 255 -5.68 21.76 -1.67
C ALA A 255 -4.90 21.86 -0.35
N ALA A 256 -5.61 21.83 0.78
CA ALA A 256 -4.98 21.96 2.10
C ALA A 256 -4.52 20.62 2.68
N MET A 257 -5.28 19.55 2.43
CA MET A 257 -5.06 18.24 3.03
C MET A 257 -5.24 17.11 2.02
N GLN A 258 -4.68 15.94 2.32
CA GLN A 258 -4.95 14.68 1.64
C GLN A 258 -5.05 13.57 2.69
N LEU A 259 -6.17 12.84 2.71
CA LEU A 259 -6.35 11.66 3.58
C LEU A 259 -6.06 10.43 2.74
N GLN A 260 -4.94 9.79 3.01
CA GLN A 260 -4.40 8.72 2.19
C GLN A 260 -3.25 8.00 2.91
N GLY A 261 -2.90 6.79 2.49
CA GLY A 261 -1.76 6.06 3.05
C GLY A 261 -0.41 6.78 2.87
N ASP A 262 0.60 6.29 3.60
CA ASP A 262 1.95 6.87 3.61
C ASP A 262 2.77 6.71 2.33
N TRP A 263 2.24 6.06 1.30
CA TRP A 263 2.76 6.20 -0.06
C TRP A 263 2.70 7.65 -0.58
N VAL A 264 1.82 8.51 -0.04
CA VAL A 264 1.85 9.96 -0.31
C VAL A 264 3.20 10.58 0.08
N LYS A 265 3.81 10.14 1.19
CA LYS A 265 5.15 10.59 1.60
C LYS A 265 6.20 10.26 0.54
N GLY A 266 6.06 9.12 -0.13
CA GLY A 266 6.91 8.73 -1.25
C GLY A 266 6.86 9.73 -2.40
N GLU A 267 5.71 10.35 -2.70
CA GLU A 267 5.61 11.42 -3.70
C GLU A 267 6.16 12.75 -3.18
N LEU A 268 5.83 13.13 -1.94
CA LEU A 268 6.27 14.41 -1.37
C LEU A 268 7.80 14.50 -1.33
N THR A 269 8.45 13.43 -0.86
CA THR A 269 9.91 13.35 -0.83
C THR A 269 10.53 13.20 -2.23
N SER A 270 9.75 12.89 -3.28
CA SER A 270 10.21 12.88 -4.69
C SER A 270 10.44 14.26 -5.21
N GLN A 271 9.59 15.17 -4.77
CA GLN A 271 9.69 16.59 -5.05
C GLN A 271 10.65 17.33 -4.11
N GLY A 272 11.39 16.60 -3.26
CA GLY A 272 12.34 17.18 -2.31
C GLY A 272 11.70 17.87 -1.10
N LEU A 273 10.42 17.58 -0.81
CA LEU A 273 9.71 18.14 0.34
C LEU A 273 10.03 17.37 1.62
N GLU A 274 10.12 18.09 2.73
CA GLU A 274 10.50 17.57 4.04
C GLU A 274 9.33 17.69 5.03
N PRO A 275 9.11 16.66 5.87
CA PRO A 275 8.11 16.75 6.93
C PRO A 275 8.51 17.81 7.95
N ASP A 276 7.51 18.40 8.60
CA ASP A 276 7.65 19.49 9.56
C ASP A 276 8.26 20.78 8.99
N LYS A 277 8.51 20.85 7.67
CA LYS A 277 8.98 22.05 6.97
C LYS A 277 8.00 22.45 5.87
N ASP A 278 7.67 21.51 4.99
CA ASP A 278 6.81 21.74 3.82
C ASP A 278 5.40 21.15 4.03
N TYR A 279 5.32 20.01 4.71
CA TYR A 279 4.06 19.34 5.05
C TYR A 279 4.04 18.83 6.48
N LEU A 280 2.83 18.56 6.97
CA LEU A 280 2.57 17.90 8.25
C LEU A 280 1.99 16.51 7.99
N CYS A 281 2.30 15.56 8.86
CA CYS A 281 1.71 14.23 8.89
C CYS A 281 1.09 14.00 10.27
N SER A 282 -0.17 13.57 10.29
CA SER A 282 -0.93 13.31 11.51
C SER A 282 -1.85 12.11 11.30
N ALA A 283 -2.26 11.46 12.39
CA ALA A 283 -3.33 10.47 12.28
C ALA A 283 -4.60 11.17 11.75
N ALA A 284 -5.36 10.47 10.91
CA ALA A 284 -6.65 10.97 10.48
C ALA A 284 -7.60 11.17 11.69
N PRO A 285 -8.60 12.06 11.58
CA PRO A 285 -9.44 12.43 12.72
C PRO A 285 -10.05 11.23 13.45
N GLY A 286 -9.87 11.17 14.77
CA GLY A 286 -10.35 10.11 15.65
C GLY A 286 -9.50 8.83 15.65
N THR A 287 -8.34 8.80 14.98
CA THR A 287 -7.58 7.55 14.75
C THR A 287 -6.17 7.51 15.38
N SER A 288 -5.84 8.43 16.29
CA SER A 288 -4.48 8.59 16.84
C SER A 288 -3.89 7.36 17.53
N ASN A 289 -4.74 6.51 18.10
CA ASN A 289 -4.35 5.30 18.85
C ASN A 289 -4.51 4.00 18.03
N THR A 290 -4.66 4.12 16.71
CA THR A 290 -4.92 2.98 15.83
C THR A 290 -3.98 3.01 14.63
N PHE A 291 -3.77 1.83 14.06
CA PHE A 291 -2.96 1.67 12.87
C PHE A 291 -3.70 0.75 11.90
N VAL A 292 -4.22 1.36 10.82
CA VAL A 292 -4.82 0.62 9.71
C VAL A 292 -3.71 0.23 8.76
N TYR A 293 -3.40 -1.06 8.67
CA TYR A 293 -2.24 -1.54 7.93
C TYR A 293 -2.61 -2.04 6.52
N ASN A 294 -1.72 -1.72 5.59
CA ASN A 294 -1.56 -2.38 4.30
C ASN A 294 -0.14 -3.00 4.24
N MET A 295 0.04 -4.08 3.49
CA MET A 295 1.31 -4.80 3.39
C MET A 295 1.57 -5.24 1.95
N ASP A 296 2.57 -4.63 1.31
CA ASP A 296 3.04 -5.09 0.01
C ASP A 296 3.82 -6.39 0.19
N SER A 297 3.43 -7.41 -0.58
CA SER A 297 4.10 -8.71 -0.58
C SER A 297 4.41 -9.15 -2.01
N PHE A 298 5.54 -9.83 -2.21
CA PHE A 298 5.84 -10.50 -3.48
C PHE A 298 5.55 -12.00 -3.34
N ILE A 299 4.74 -12.53 -4.24
CA ILE A 299 4.69 -13.98 -4.50
C ILE A 299 5.70 -14.34 -5.57
N LEU A 300 6.34 -15.49 -5.41
CA LEU A 300 7.31 -16.03 -6.36
C LEU A 300 6.76 -17.32 -6.95
N PHE A 301 6.71 -17.42 -8.26
CA PHE A 301 6.16 -18.60 -8.95
C PHE A 301 7.19 -19.73 -9.01
N LYS A 302 6.73 -20.98 -9.03
CA LYS A 302 7.59 -22.14 -9.26
C LYS A 302 8.20 -22.06 -10.65
N LEU A 303 9.53 -22.13 -10.72
CA LEU A 303 10.27 -22.10 -11.97
C LEU A 303 10.66 -23.51 -12.41
N ARG A 304 10.93 -23.68 -13.72
CA ARG A 304 11.10 -25.01 -14.34
C ARG A 304 12.47 -25.64 -14.12
N SER A 305 13.48 -24.88 -13.67
CA SER A 305 14.86 -25.35 -13.50
C SER A 305 15.41 -25.06 -12.10
N ASN A 306 16.39 -25.86 -11.67
CA ASN A 306 17.05 -25.71 -10.36
C ASN A 306 17.83 -24.39 -10.22
N GLU A 307 18.38 -23.88 -11.32
CA GLU A 307 19.09 -22.59 -11.37
C GLU A 307 18.11 -21.45 -11.05
N SER A 308 16.92 -21.50 -11.64
CA SER A 308 15.83 -20.57 -11.36
C SER A 308 15.32 -20.66 -9.91
N GLU A 309 15.34 -21.84 -9.28
CA GLU A 309 15.02 -21.95 -7.84
C GLU A 309 16.04 -21.25 -6.93
N GLN A 310 17.33 -21.26 -7.27
CA GLN A 310 18.35 -20.54 -6.50
C GLN A 310 18.15 -19.04 -6.57
N ILE A 311 17.80 -18.54 -7.75
CA ILE A 311 17.49 -17.14 -8.00
C ILE A 311 16.29 -16.68 -7.17
N VAL A 312 15.21 -17.45 -7.13
CA VAL A 312 14.03 -17.19 -6.28
C VAL A 312 14.41 -17.07 -4.81
N LYS A 313 15.30 -17.94 -4.33
CA LYS A 313 15.78 -17.91 -2.94
C LYS A 313 16.65 -16.68 -2.65
N GLN A 314 17.47 -16.28 -3.62
CA GLN A 314 18.28 -15.08 -3.54
C GLN A 314 17.42 -13.82 -3.52
N LEU A 315 16.45 -13.70 -4.44
CA LEU A 315 15.43 -12.64 -4.44
C LEU A 315 14.74 -12.51 -3.09
N ALA A 316 14.23 -13.64 -2.58
CA ALA A 316 13.54 -13.67 -1.30
C ALA A 316 14.44 -13.23 -0.13
N THR A 317 15.74 -13.58 -0.17
CA THR A 317 16.72 -13.13 0.82
C THR A 317 16.96 -11.62 0.73
N THR A 318 17.08 -11.09 -0.48
CA THR A 318 17.35 -9.67 -0.75
C THR A 318 16.20 -8.78 -0.28
N LEU A 319 14.96 -9.17 -0.58
CA LEU A 319 13.73 -8.46 -0.20
C LEU A 319 13.55 -8.27 1.31
N VAL A 320 14.16 -9.13 2.14
CA VAL A 320 14.12 -9.08 3.61
C VAL A 320 15.50 -8.93 4.24
N SER A 321 16.42 -8.30 3.51
CA SER A 321 17.69 -7.82 4.07
C SER A 321 17.48 -6.45 4.71
N SER A 322 18.13 -6.18 5.86
CA SER A 322 17.94 -4.92 6.59
C SER A 322 18.39 -3.69 5.79
N ASP A 323 19.44 -3.82 4.97
CA ASP A 323 19.93 -2.73 4.10
C ASP A 323 18.87 -2.35 3.04
N PHE A 324 18.33 -3.36 2.34
CA PHE A 324 17.28 -3.13 1.35
C PHE A 324 16.03 -2.56 2.01
N GLN A 325 15.57 -3.17 3.11
CA GLN A 325 14.41 -2.71 3.87
C GLN A 325 14.57 -1.26 4.34
N SER A 326 15.74 -0.86 4.82
CA SER A 326 16.00 0.52 5.22
C SER A 326 15.88 1.49 4.04
N LYS A 327 16.59 1.24 2.93
CA LYS A 327 16.64 2.15 1.78
C LYS A 327 15.33 2.20 1.01
N PHE A 328 14.70 1.06 0.78
CA PHE A 328 13.43 0.96 0.08
C PHE A 328 12.33 1.72 0.83
N ASN A 329 12.18 1.47 2.13
CA ASN A 329 11.07 2.05 2.91
C ASN A 329 11.22 3.56 3.13
N GLN A 330 12.45 4.08 3.27
CA GLN A 330 12.70 5.53 3.29
C GLN A 330 12.12 6.22 2.05
N LYS A 331 12.29 5.62 0.86
CA LYS A 331 11.76 6.17 -0.40
C LYS A 331 10.29 5.87 -0.63
N LYS A 332 9.83 4.68 -0.25
CA LYS A 332 8.46 4.22 -0.48
C LYS A 332 7.45 4.98 0.39
N GLY A 333 7.88 5.44 1.56
CA GLY A 333 7.04 6.14 2.53
C GLY A 333 6.56 5.27 3.69
N SER A 334 6.62 3.95 3.55
CA SER A 334 6.26 2.95 4.56
C SER A 334 7.30 2.80 5.67
N ILE A 335 6.95 2.00 6.68
CA ILE A 335 7.94 1.43 7.62
C ILE A 335 8.46 0.07 7.12
N PRO A 336 9.70 -0.31 7.47
CA PRO A 336 10.20 -1.66 7.27
C PRO A 336 9.31 -2.71 7.90
N VAL A 337 9.18 -3.88 7.25
CA VAL A 337 8.48 -5.02 7.87
C VAL A 337 9.34 -5.74 8.91
N LEU A 338 10.67 -5.57 8.84
CA LEU A 338 11.60 -6.15 9.80
C LEU A 338 11.70 -5.30 11.07
N ARG A 339 11.66 -5.96 12.23
CA ARG A 339 11.79 -5.29 13.53
C ARG A 339 13.19 -4.79 13.86
N ASP A 340 14.20 -5.32 13.17
CA ASP A 340 15.62 -5.07 13.46
C ASP A 340 16.27 -4.05 12.50
N VAL A 341 15.47 -3.28 11.77
CA VAL A 341 15.96 -2.19 10.93
C VAL A 341 16.14 -0.93 11.78
N ASP A 342 17.31 -0.30 11.66
CA ASP A 342 17.59 0.97 12.33
C ASP A 342 16.66 2.07 11.78
N MET A 343 15.86 2.65 12.68
CA MET A 343 14.93 3.73 12.37
C MET A 343 15.60 5.11 12.41
N LEU A 344 16.86 5.25 12.85
CA LEU A 344 17.57 6.54 12.89
C LEU A 344 17.57 7.29 11.54
N PRO A 345 17.82 6.64 10.39
CA PRO A 345 17.85 7.30 9.07
C PRO A 345 16.48 7.79 8.58
N PHE A 346 15.39 7.31 9.18
CA PHE A 346 14.04 7.63 8.74
C PHE A 346 13.59 9.03 9.20
N ASP A 347 12.67 9.63 8.46
CA ASP A 347 12.06 10.92 8.78
C ASP A 347 11.10 10.84 9.99
N SER A 348 10.61 12.01 10.45
CA SER A 348 9.72 12.12 11.61
C SER A 348 8.41 11.36 11.43
N CYS A 349 7.79 11.42 10.24
CA CYS A 349 6.56 10.70 9.93
C CYS A 349 6.72 9.19 9.99
N SER A 350 7.82 8.65 9.45
CA SER A 350 8.12 7.22 9.45
C SER A 350 8.42 6.71 10.87
N LYS A 351 9.13 7.51 11.68
CA LYS A 351 9.36 7.22 13.10
C LYS A 351 8.04 7.19 13.87
N MET A 352 7.15 8.14 13.61
CA MET A 352 5.81 8.18 14.18
C MET A 352 4.99 6.95 13.76
N ALA A 353 5.02 6.58 12.48
CA ALA A 353 4.38 5.37 11.96
C ALA A 353 4.86 4.11 12.71
N ASN A 354 6.18 3.95 12.89
CA ASN A 354 6.74 2.79 13.59
C ASN A 354 6.31 2.74 15.07
N GLN A 355 6.34 3.88 15.77
CA GLN A 355 5.87 3.96 17.15
C GLN A 355 4.39 3.64 17.28
N GLN A 356 3.56 4.12 16.35
CA GLN A 356 2.13 3.82 16.33
C GLN A 356 1.83 2.38 15.95
N PHE A 357 2.64 1.77 15.08
CA PHE A 357 2.54 0.35 14.79
C PHE A 357 2.81 -0.49 16.04
N GLU A 358 3.91 -0.21 16.76
CA GLU A 358 4.25 -0.91 18.01
C GLU A 358 3.18 -0.72 19.09
N TYR A 359 2.67 0.51 19.25
CA TYR A 359 1.58 0.79 20.17
C TYR A 359 0.32 0.00 19.80
N ALA A 360 -0.08 0.03 18.52
CA ALA A 360 -1.28 -0.64 18.05
C ALA A 360 -1.16 -2.16 18.17
N GLU A 361 0.04 -2.72 17.99
CA GLU A 361 0.30 -4.15 18.20
C GLU A 361 0.10 -4.55 19.66
N GLN A 362 0.58 -3.74 20.59
CA GLN A 362 0.48 -4.01 22.03
C GLN A 362 -0.93 -3.81 22.60
N ASN A 363 -1.73 -2.93 22.00
CA ASN A 363 -3.07 -2.57 22.48
C ASN A 363 -4.18 -3.19 21.63
N GLU A 364 -3.83 -4.15 20.77
CA GLU A 364 -4.75 -4.83 19.85
C GLU A 364 -5.48 -3.88 18.87
N THR A 365 -5.01 -2.65 18.64
CA THR A 365 -5.61 -1.67 17.72
C THR A 365 -4.97 -1.64 16.33
N LEU A 366 -4.23 -2.71 15.97
CA LEU A 366 -3.89 -3.01 14.58
C LEU A 366 -5.13 -3.51 13.83
N LEU A 367 -5.43 -2.87 12.70
CA LEU A 367 -6.60 -3.14 11.89
C LEU A 367 -6.18 -3.38 10.43
N PRO A 368 -6.53 -4.51 9.79
CA PRO A 368 -6.28 -4.68 8.36
C PRO A 368 -7.15 -3.72 7.55
N SER A 369 -6.56 -3.02 6.58
CA SER A 369 -7.31 -2.23 5.59
C SER A 369 -8.29 -3.10 4.81
N MET A 370 -9.55 -2.67 4.72
CA MET A 370 -10.57 -3.27 3.85
C MET A 370 -10.35 -2.80 2.40
N SER A 371 -10.00 -1.53 2.23
CA SER A 371 -9.78 -0.94 0.90
C SER A 371 -8.54 -1.45 0.16
N ASP A 372 -7.61 -2.12 0.85
CA ASP A 372 -6.35 -2.65 0.28
C ASP A 372 -6.21 -4.18 0.40
N SER A 373 -7.32 -4.92 0.37
CA SER A 373 -7.37 -6.40 0.36
C SER A 373 -6.80 -7.10 1.60
N MET A 374 -6.50 -6.37 2.69
CA MET A 374 -5.96 -6.97 3.92
C MET A 374 -7.04 -7.65 4.77
N ALA A 375 -8.24 -7.07 4.80
CA ALA A 375 -9.35 -7.58 5.63
C ALA A 375 -10.25 -8.59 4.90
N VAL A 376 -10.39 -8.45 3.58
CA VAL A 376 -11.39 -9.16 2.76
C VAL A 376 -10.79 -9.64 1.44
N SER A 377 -11.48 -10.59 0.80
CA SER A 377 -11.09 -11.07 -0.53
C SER A 377 -11.24 -9.96 -1.58
N LEU A 378 -10.52 -10.08 -2.70
CA LEU A 378 -10.64 -9.11 -3.79
C LEU A 378 -12.08 -8.95 -4.35
N PRO A 379 -12.85 -10.02 -4.64
CA PRO A 379 -14.23 -9.86 -5.09
C PRO A 379 -15.12 -9.13 -4.08
N PHE A 380 -14.89 -9.38 -2.80
CA PHE A 380 -15.65 -8.75 -1.73
C PHE A 380 -15.28 -7.27 -1.57
N GLN A 381 -13.98 -6.96 -1.65
CA GLN A 381 -13.46 -5.60 -1.70
C GLN A 381 -14.08 -4.83 -2.86
N GLU A 382 -14.04 -5.36 -4.09
CA GLU A 382 -14.61 -4.71 -5.29
C GLU A 382 -16.09 -4.35 -5.09
N ALA A 383 -16.89 -5.27 -4.53
CA ALA A 383 -18.30 -5.00 -4.23
C ALA A 383 -18.47 -3.83 -3.22
N MET A 384 -17.59 -3.75 -2.21
CA MET A 384 -17.59 -2.64 -1.26
C MET A 384 -17.15 -1.32 -1.90
N LEU A 385 -16.10 -1.35 -2.73
CA LEU A 385 -15.63 -0.18 -3.47
C LEU A 385 -16.74 0.38 -4.37
N ASP A 386 -17.45 -0.48 -5.07
CA ASP A 386 -18.58 -0.11 -5.94
C ASP A 386 -19.72 0.53 -5.13
N LEU A 387 -20.10 -0.06 -4.00
CA LEU A 387 -21.13 0.51 -3.11
C LEU A 387 -20.73 1.91 -2.62
N ILE A 388 -19.52 2.05 -2.09
CA ILE A 388 -19.02 3.31 -1.54
C ILE A 388 -18.98 4.39 -2.62
N MET A 389 -18.44 4.05 -3.80
CA MET A 389 -18.38 4.95 -4.94
C MET A 389 -19.78 5.35 -5.44
N LEU A 390 -20.69 4.37 -5.54
CA LEU A 390 -22.07 4.60 -6.00
C LEU A 390 -22.78 5.57 -5.05
N TYR A 391 -22.76 5.29 -3.74
CA TYR A 391 -23.41 6.14 -2.74
C TYR A 391 -22.82 7.56 -2.71
N PHE A 392 -21.49 7.70 -2.84
CA PHE A 392 -20.85 9.02 -2.86
C PHE A 392 -21.25 9.84 -4.09
N ASN A 393 -21.37 9.20 -5.26
CA ASN A 393 -21.63 9.90 -6.51
C ASN A 393 -23.12 10.14 -6.79
N ASP A 394 -24.00 9.20 -6.44
CA ASP A 394 -25.44 9.30 -6.63
C ASP A 394 -26.10 10.01 -5.44
N ASP A 395 -26.41 11.29 -5.61
CA ASP A 395 -27.09 12.12 -4.59
C ASP A 395 -28.53 11.66 -4.30
N THR A 396 -29.11 10.78 -5.11
CA THR A 396 -30.47 10.25 -4.92
C THR A 396 -30.52 8.96 -4.10
N MET A 397 -29.38 8.29 -3.93
CA MET A 397 -29.30 7.06 -3.15
C MET A 397 -29.41 7.37 -1.65
N THR A 398 -30.41 6.82 -0.96
CA THR A 398 -30.55 7.06 0.50
C THR A 398 -29.61 6.17 1.31
N GLU A 399 -29.38 6.54 2.58
CA GLU A 399 -28.60 5.74 3.54
C GLU A 399 -29.22 4.34 3.70
N GLU A 400 -30.56 4.22 3.71
CA GLU A 400 -31.28 2.94 3.77
C GLU A 400 -30.97 2.06 2.55
N GLN A 401 -30.89 2.66 1.37
CA GLN A 401 -30.57 1.94 0.14
C GLN A 401 -29.11 1.46 0.16
N ALA A 402 -28.19 2.29 0.65
CA ALA A 402 -26.79 1.92 0.81
C ALA A 402 -26.61 0.80 1.83
N ILE A 403 -27.23 0.91 3.00
CA ILE A 403 -27.25 -0.14 4.03
C ILE A 403 -27.87 -1.43 3.48
N SER A 404 -28.96 -1.35 2.72
CA SER A 404 -29.60 -2.52 2.10
C SER A 404 -28.66 -3.23 1.11
N GLN A 405 -27.92 -2.48 0.30
CA GLN A 405 -26.89 -3.05 -0.57
C GLN A 405 -25.71 -3.63 0.24
N PHE A 406 -25.29 -2.94 1.30
CA PHE A 406 -24.25 -3.41 2.20
C PHE A 406 -24.62 -4.76 2.83
N VAL A 407 -25.86 -4.91 3.33
CA VAL A 407 -26.37 -6.19 3.85
C VAL A 407 -26.34 -7.31 2.79
N LYS A 408 -26.61 -7.01 1.52
CA LYS A 408 -26.52 -8.00 0.43
C LYS A 408 -25.08 -8.44 0.20
N ILE A 409 -24.13 -7.50 0.22
CA ILE A 409 -22.70 -7.78 0.12
C ILE A 409 -22.26 -8.63 1.32
N ALA A 410 -22.55 -8.21 2.56
CA ALA A 410 -22.22 -8.95 3.77
C ALA A 410 -22.74 -10.41 3.77
N ARG A 411 -23.95 -10.64 3.24
CA ARG A 411 -24.52 -11.99 3.12
C ARG A 411 -23.80 -12.87 2.10
N SER A 412 -23.17 -12.30 1.08
CA SER A 412 -22.41 -13.07 0.09
C SER A 412 -21.10 -13.65 0.67
N LYS A 413 -20.56 -13.02 1.73
CA LYS A 413 -19.35 -13.50 2.44
C LYS A 413 -19.44 -14.94 2.94
N ARG A 414 -20.66 -15.41 3.24
CA ARG A 414 -20.91 -16.79 3.70
C ARG A 414 -20.50 -17.85 2.67
N PHE A 415 -20.31 -17.47 1.41
CA PHE A 415 -19.88 -18.37 0.33
C PHE A 415 -18.35 -18.46 0.16
N GLU A 416 -17.56 -17.74 0.96
CA GLU A 416 -16.08 -17.76 0.90
C GLU A 416 -15.41 -18.70 1.92
N LYS A 417 -16.13 -19.10 2.97
CA LYS A 417 -15.70 -20.10 3.94
C LYS A 417 -15.92 -21.51 3.39
#